data_AF-A2RWI9-F1
#
_entry.id   AF-A2RWI9-F1
#
_cell.length_a   1.000
_cell.length_b   1.000
_cell.length_c   1.000
_cell.angle_alpha   90.00
_cell.angle_beta   90.00
_cell.angle_gamma   90.00
#
_symmetry.space_group_name_H-M   'P 1'
#
loop_
_entity.id
_entity.type
_entity.pdbx_description
1 polymer ?
#
loop_
_entity_poly.entity_id
_entity_poly.type
_entity_poly.pdbx_seq_one_letter_code
_entity_poly.pdbx_strand_id
1 'polypeptide(L)'
;MNSAFDAPASAAAAAFPPADDAALAARLDRVLGAALGERRIVGAVALAARHGRLVYRRAHGLAERETQRPMREDTLFRLSSITKPIVTVAVLRLVADGRMALDAPITRWLPDFAPALPGGRAPALSVHQLLTHTAGLSYWLLEAPGSAYHTLGVSDGIDLVDFDLAENLRRIAAAPLAFEPGSAWRYSLALDVLGAAIERETGRALPDAVARLVTTPLGMRDTGFVAADPARFAVAYANAAPEPARITDNLDVPLPEGHGVAVRFAPSRVFDATAFASGGAGMYGSADDVLRVLETIRTGGDGFLPAALVAAMRTDHTGPAAGTRGPGWGFGYGGAVLSDPALAQSPQSAGTLQWGGVYGHSWFVDAARGLTVLLMTNTAYEGMSGPLTLEVRDAVYGV
;
A
#
# COMPACT_ATOMS: atom_id res chain seq x y z
N MET A 1 30.52 -33.68 37.26
CA MET A 1 30.41 -33.81 35.80
C MET A 1 29.53 -32.67 35.32
N ASN A 2 30.15 -31.59 34.85
CA ASN A 2 29.48 -30.49 34.17
C ASN A 2 29.19 -30.92 32.74
N SER A 3 27.95 -30.83 32.30
CA SER A 3 27.61 -30.79 30.88
C SER A 3 26.83 -29.50 30.66
N ALA A 4 27.53 -28.52 30.12
CA ALA A 4 26.96 -27.25 29.68
C ALA A 4 26.04 -27.52 28.48
N PHE A 5 24.83 -26.99 28.54
CA PHE A 5 24.00 -26.80 27.36
C PHE A 5 24.50 -25.52 26.69
N ASP A 6 25.17 -25.68 25.54
CA ASP A 6 25.50 -24.56 24.66
C ASP A 6 24.21 -23.94 24.13
N ALA A 7 24.03 -22.65 24.42
CA ALA A 7 23.01 -21.84 23.77
C ALA A 7 23.39 -21.69 22.29
N PRO A 8 22.43 -21.77 21.35
CA PRO A 8 22.73 -21.53 19.94
C PRO A 8 23.23 -20.08 19.78
N ALA A 9 24.36 -19.95 19.10
CA ALA A 9 24.95 -18.66 18.77
C ALA A 9 23.91 -17.79 18.04
N SER A 10 23.58 -16.64 18.63
CA SER A 10 22.87 -15.56 17.96
C SER A 10 23.63 -15.24 16.67
N ALA A 11 22.99 -15.49 15.53
CA ALA A 11 23.48 -14.97 14.26
C ALA A 11 23.48 -13.45 14.39
N ALA A 12 24.67 -12.87 14.57
CA ALA A 12 24.84 -11.43 14.62
C ALA A 12 24.21 -10.86 13.35
N ALA A 13 23.20 -10.00 13.51
CA ALA A 13 22.62 -9.26 12.40
C ALA A 13 23.78 -8.61 11.64
N ALA A 14 23.95 -8.94 10.36
CA ALA A 14 25.01 -8.39 9.54
C ALA A 14 24.98 -6.86 9.67
N ALA A 15 26.13 -6.26 10.04
CA ALA A 15 26.24 -4.83 10.23
C ALA A 15 25.79 -4.12 8.95
N PHE A 16 24.88 -3.14 9.06
CA PHE A 16 24.46 -2.33 7.92
C PHE A 16 25.72 -1.68 7.32
N PRO A 17 25.95 -1.78 6.01
CA PRO A 17 27.16 -1.23 5.41
C PRO A 17 27.29 0.26 5.76
N PRO A 18 28.52 0.74 6.00
CA PRO A 18 28.77 2.17 6.14
C PRO A 18 28.18 2.92 4.95
N ALA A 19 27.79 4.18 5.17
CA ALA A 19 27.11 4.97 4.14
C ALA A 19 27.99 5.20 2.91
N ASP A 20 27.85 4.32 1.93
CA ASP A 20 28.36 4.46 0.56
C ASP A 20 27.17 4.48 -0.39
N ASP A 21 26.67 5.69 -0.63
CA ASP A 21 25.52 5.92 -1.52
C ASP A 21 25.85 5.58 -2.97
N ALA A 22 27.11 5.71 -3.39
CA ALA A 22 27.52 5.38 -4.75
C ALA A 22 27.46 3.86 -4.97
N ALA A 23 27.93 3.07 -4.00
CA ALA A 23 27.79 1.62 -4.04
C ALA A 23 26.32 1.17 -3.97
N LEU A 24 25.48 1.82 -3.15
CA LEU A 24 24.04 1.57 -3.11
C LEU A 24 23.40 1.83 -4.48
N ALA A 25 23.69 2.98 -5.09
CA ALA A 25 23.16 3.35 -6.39
C ALA A 25 23.57 2.36 -7.47
N ALA A 26 24.84 1.93 -7.49
CA ALA A 26 25.35 0.96 -8.45
C ALA A 26 24.69 -0.43 -8.30
N ARG A 27 24.37 -0.86 -7.07
CA ARG A 27 23.64 -2.13 -6.84
C ARG A 27 22.19 -2.03 -7.34
N LEU A 28 21.50 -0.92 -7.06
CA LEU A 28 20.15 -0.69 -7.55
C LEU A 28 20.08 -0.64 -9.07
N ASP A 29 21.02 0.06 -9.72
CA ASP A 29 21.12 0.08 -11.19
C ASP A 29 21.29 -1.31 -11.78
N ARG A 30 22.12 -2.16 -11.15
CA ARG A 30 22.37 -3.53 -11.59
C ARG A 30 21.11 -4.39 -11.50
N VAL A 31 20.41 -4.34 -10.37
CA VAL A 31 19.16 -5.10 -10.15
C VAL A 31 18.08 -4.67 -11.15
N LEU A 32 17.86 -3.36 -11.30
CA LEU A 32 16.84 -2.84 -12.20
C LEU A 32 17.20 -3.10 -13.67
N GLY A 33 18.48 -2.96 -14.03
CA GLY A 33 18.98 -3.31 -15.36
C GLY A 33 18.83 -4.79 -15.71
N ALA A 34 19.09 -5.69 -14.75
CA ALA A 34 18.90 -7.12 -14.92
C ALA A 34 17.41 -7.46 -15.14
N ALA A 35 16.51 -6.91 -14.33
CA ALA A 35 15.07 -7.15 -14.48
C ALA A 35 14.52 -6.67 -15.84
N LEU A 36 15.06 -5.59 -16.40
CA LEU A 36 14.74 -5.15 -17.76
C LEU A 36 15.31 -6.10 -18.82
N GLY A 37 16.58 -6.50 -18.68
CA GLY A 37 17.24 -7.42 -19.62
C GLY A 37 16.59 -8.80 -19.67
N GLU A 38 16.08 -9.27 -18.54
CA GLU A 38 15.32 -10.51 -18.38
C GLU A 38 13.84 -10.37 -18.75
N ARG A 39 13.39 -9.16 -19.13
CA ARG A 39 11.99 -8.84 -19.45
C ARG A 39 11.02 -9.19 -18.33
N ARG A 40 11.43 -9.04 -17.07
CA ARG A 40 10.54 -9.18 -15.91
C ARG A 40 9.69 -7.93 -15.67
N ILE A 41 10.21 -6.76 -16.05
CA ILE A 41 9.50 -5.47 -15.99
C ILE A 41 9.63 -4.71 -17.31
N VAL A 42 8.69 -3.79 -17.57
CA VAL A 42 8.75 -2.87 -18.72
C VAL A 42 9.45 -1.55 -18.36
N GLY A 43 9.12 -0.99 -17.20
CA GLY A 43 9.75 0.21 -16.69
C GLY A 43 9.46 0.46 -15.21
N ALA A 44 10.30 1.29 -14.59
CA ALA A 44 10.21 1.61 -13.18
C ALA A 44 10.76 3.00 -12.86
N VAL A 45 10.27 3.56 -11.76
CA VAL A 45 10.92 4.68 -11.05
C VAL A 45 11.21 4.19 -9.64
N ALA A 46 12.48 4.29 -9.23
CA ALA A 46 12.94 3.84 -7.93
C ALA A 46 13.66 4.97 -7.18
N LEU A 47 13.27 5.17 -5.92
CA LEU A 47 13.79 6.19 -5.02
C LEU A 47 14.30 5.54 -3.74
N ALA A 48 15.41 6.04 -3.21
CA ALA A 48 15.89 5.74 -1.87
C ALA A 48 16.33 7.03 -1.18
N ALA A 49 15.83 7.26 0.03
CA ALA A 49 16.24 8.32 0.92
C ALA A 49 16.88 7.74 2.17
N ARG A 50 17.94 8.40 2.65
CA ARG A 50 18.63 8.07 3.91
C ARG A 50 18.73 9.33 4.75
N HIS A 51 18.13 9.31 5.94
CA HIS A 51 17.99 10.45 6.85
C HIS A 51 17.47 11.72 6.16
N GLY A 52 16.45 11.58 5.31
CA GLY A 52 15.85 12.71 4.58
C GLY A 52 16.60 13.16 3.33
N ARG A 53 17.80 12.65 3.08
CA ARG A 53 18.55 12.93 1.85
C ARG A 53 18.27 11.86 0.80
N LEU A 54 17.89 12.28 -0.41
CA LEU A 54 17.83 11.40 -1.57
C LEU A 54 19.23 10.87 -1.90
N VAL A 55 19.38 9.55 -1.88
CA VAL A 55 20.62 8.84 -2.24
C VAL A 55 20.48 8.08 -3.56
N TYR A 56 19.24 7.84 -4.00
CA TYR A 56 18.90 7.28 -5.30
C TYR A 56 17.57 7.83 -5.78
N ARG A 57 17.50 8.22 -7.06
CA ARG A 57 16.27 8.65 -7.74
C ARG A 57 16.52 8.46 -9.23
N ARG A 58 15.93 7.44 -9.84
CA ARG A 58 16.13 7.14 -11.27
C ARG A 58 14.91 6.48 -11.90
N ALA A 59 14.71 6.80 -13.17
CA ALA A 59 13.79 6.11 -14.05
C ALA A 59 14.53 5.05 -14.89
N HIS A 60 13.84 3.95 -15.17
CA HIS A 60 14.34 2.75 -15.82
C HIS A 60 13.34 2.26 -16.86
N GLY A 61 13.82 1.82 -18.02
CA GLY A 61 12.99 1.22 -19.06
C GLY A 61 11.98 2.20 -19.68
N LEU A 62 10.79 1.69 -19.99
CA LEU A 62 9.79 2.39 -20.80
C LEU A 62 8.51 2.65 -19.99
N ALA A 63 7.96 3.86 -20.12
CA ALA A 63 6.61 4.16 -19.65
C ALA A 63 5.56 3.50 -20.54
N GLU A 64 5.86 3.32 -21.83
CA GLU A 64 5.04 2.59 -22.80
C GLU A 64 5.94 1.92 -23.84
N ARG A 65 5.91 0.59 -23.86
CA ARG A 65 6.75 -0.22 -24.73
C ARG A 65 6.37 -0.07 -26.20
N GLU A 66 5.08 -0.04 -26.52
CA GLU A 66 4.60 -0.05 -27.90
C GLU A 66 5.04 1.21 -28.67
N THR A 67 5.16 2.35 -27.99
CA THR A 67 5.58 3.64 -28.56
C THR A 67 7.04 3.98 -28.26
N GLN A 68 7.77 3.08 -27.57
CA GLN A 68 9.13 3.31 -27.07
C GLN A 68 9.26 4.58 -26.23
N ARG A 69 8.19 4.98 -25.52
CA ARG A 69 8.21 6.17 -24.68
C ARG A 69 9.04 5.88 -23.42
N PRO A 70 10.15 6.60 -23.19
CA PRO A 70 11.02 6.33 -22.05
C PRO A 70 10.29 6.62 -20.74
N MET A 71 10.62 5.84 -19.71
CA MET A 71 10.22 6.17 -18.35
C MET A 71 10.94 7.46 -17.92
N ARG A 72 10.24 8.33 -17.19
CA ARG A 72 10.77 9.54 -16.58
C ARG A 72 10.53 9.52 -15.09
N GLU A 73 11.34 10.27 -14.34
CA GLU A 73 11.26 10.30 -12.88
C GLU A 73 9.96 10.97 -12.39
N ASP A 74 9.36 11.80 -13.23
CA ASP A 74 8.07 12.49 -13.04
C ASP A 74 6.88 11.77 -13.71
N THR A 75 7.08 10.56 -14.25
CA THR A 75 5.99 9.73 -14.76
C THR A 75 4.96 9.47 -13.67
N LEU A 76 3.68 9.57 -14.02
CA LEU A 76 2.56 9.28 -13.13
C LEU A 76 2.20 7.79 -13.17
N PHE A 77 1.83 7.26 -12.00
CA PHE A 77 1.41 5.88 -11.83
C PHE A 77 0.05 5.82 -11.16
N ARG A 78 -0.72 4.78 -11.48
CA ARG A 78 -1.93 4.41 -10.73
C ARG A 78 -1.47 3.75 -9.44
N LEU A 79 -1.68 4.38 -8.29
CA LEU A 79 -1.06 3.99 -7.02
C LEU A 79 -1.58 2.68 -6.46
N SER A 80 -2.81 2.28 -6.81
CA SER A 80 -3.51 1.18 -6.15
C SER A 80 -3.37 1.30 -4.63
N SER A 81 -2.86 0.28 -3.94
CA SER A 81 -2.77 0.26 -2.47
C SER A 81 -1.69 1.16 -1.86
N ILE A 82 -0.89 1.89 -2.66
CA ILE A 82 -0.12 3.04 -2.17
C ILE A 82 -1.06 4.21 -1.77
N THR A 83 -2.32 4.21 -2.21
CA THR A 83 -3.36 5.14 -1.72
C THR A 83 -3.55 5.04 -0.20
N LYS A 84 -3.44 3.83 0.36
CA LYS A 84 -3.76 3.54 1.77
C LYS A 84 -2.95 4.37 2.78
N PRO A 85 -1.61 4.47 2.70
CA PRO A 85 -0.86 5.34 3.60
C PRO A 85 -1.24 6.82 3.47
N ILE A 86 -1.61 7.32 2.28
CA ILE A 86 -2.05 8.71 2.09
C ILE A 86 -3.38 8.96 2.82
N VAL A 87 -4.37 8.07 2.62
CA VAL A 87 -5.68 8.16 3.27
C VAL A 87 -5.56 7.92 4.78
N THR A 88 -4.68 7.02 5.21
CA THR A 88 -4.35 6.82 6.62
C THR A 88 -3.83 8.10 7.25
N VAL A 89 -2.91 8.82 6.60
CA VAL A 89 -2.41 10.11 7.09
C VAL A 89 -3.56 11.12 7.19
N ALA A 90 -4.51 11.13 6.25
CA ALA A 90 -5.70 11.99 6.35
C ALA A 90 -6.56 11.66 7.59
N VAL A 91 -6.82 10.38 7.87
CA VAL A 91 -7.50 9.94 9.10
C VAL A 91 -6.73 10.40 10.33
N LEU A 92 -5.42 10.18 10.37
CA LEU A 92 -4.58 10.52 11.53
C LEU A 92 -4.46 12.03 11.74
N ARG A 93 -4.54 12.85 10.68
CA ARG A 93 -4.67 14.31 10.80
C ARG A 93 -5.98 14.69 11.48
N LEU A 94 -7.10 14.05 11.13
CA LEU A 94 -8.39 14.29 11.80
C LEU A 94 -8.38 13.80 13.26
N VAL A 95 -7.65 12.71 13.56
CA VAL A 95 -7.42 12.25 14.94
C VAL A 95 -6.59 13.27 15.73
N ALA A 96 -5.49 13.76 15.14
CA ALA A 96 -4.64 14.78 15.77
C ALA A 96 -5.42 16.08 16.06
N ASP A 97 -6.35 16.46 15.18
CA ASP A 97 -7.20 17.64 15.34
C ASP A 97 -8.40 17.39 16.30
N GLY A 98 -8.51 16.21 16.92
CA GLY A 98 -9.58 15.85 17.86
C GLY A 98 -10.96 15.64 17.22
N ARG A 99 -10.99 15.49 15.89
CA ARG A 99 -12.22 15.36 15.09
C ARG A 99 -12.65 13.91 14.89
N MET A 100 -11.69 13.00 14.89
CA MET A 100 -11.89 11.55 14.95
C MET A 100 -11.20 10.99 16.18
N ALA A 101 -11.68 9.85 16.68
CA ALA A 101 -10.99 9.08 17.71
C ALA A 101 -10.80 7.64 17.20
N LEU A 102 -9.67 7.02 17.56
CA LEU A 102 -9.31 5.68 17.07
C LEU A 102 -10.29 4.60 17.56
N ASP A 103 -10.85 4.76 18.76
CA ASP A 103 -11.82 3.86 19.36
C ASP A 103 -13.28 4.17 18.99
N ALA A 104 -13.53 5.32 18.36
CA ALA A 104 -14.88 5.70 17.98
C ALA A 104 -15.49 4.72 16.95
N PRO A 105 -16.78 4.39 17.08
CA PRO A 105 -17.46 3.53 16.14
C PRO A 105 -17.66 4.26 14.81
N ILE A 106 -17.47 3.54 13.70
CA ILE A 106 -17.60 4.07 12.34
C ILE A 106 -19.01 4.61 12.07
N THR A 107 -20.03 4.06 12.75
CA THR A 107 -21.42 4.49 12.67
C THR A 107 -21.67 5.92 13.13
N ARG A 108 -20.70 6.55 13.83
CA ARG A 108 -20.73 7.99 14.09
C ARG A 108 -20.73 8.82 12.81
N TRP A 109 -20.07 8.33 11.75
CA TRP A 109 -19.99 9.00 10.44
C TRP A 109 -20.87 8.30 9.40
N LEU A 110 -21.02 6.98 9.49
CA LEU A 110 -21.75 6.14 8.54
C LEU A 110 -22.82 5.32 9.28
N PRO A 111 -23.94 5.94 9.70
CA PRO A 111 -24.92 5.31 10.60
C PRO A 111 -25.52 4.01 10.05
N ASP A 112 -25.64 3.89 8.73
CA ASP A 112 -26.19 2.71 8.05
C ASP A 112 -25.14 1.63 7.73
N PHE A 113 -23.86 1.89 8.01
CA PHE A 113 -22.78 0.92 7.78
C PHE A 113 -22.63 -0.03 8.97
N ALA A 114 -23.49 -1.05 9.01
CA ALA A 114 -23.58 -2.02 10.10
C ALA A 114 -23.53 -3.48 9.59
N PRO A 115 -22.40 -3.93 9.00
CA PRO A 115 -22.25 -5.32 8.57
C PRO A 115 -22.41 -6.29 9.75
N ALA A 116 -23.07 -7.40 9.49
CA ALA A 116 -23.35 -8.42 10.49
C ALA A 116 -22.38 -9.60 10.39
N LEU A 117 -22.11 -10.26 11.52
CA LEU A 117 -21.51 -11.59 11.54
C LEU A 117 -22.51 -12.63 11.00
N PRO A 118 -22.03 -13.83 10.63
CA PRO A 118 -22.89 -14.99 10.47
C PRO A 118 -23.78 -15.16 11.72
N GLY A 119 -25.10 -15.20 11.53
CA GLY A 119 -26.08 -15.21 12.62
C GLY A 119 -26.73 -13.85 12.92
N GLY A 120 -26.36 -12.78 12.22
CA GLY A 120 -27.14 -11.53 12.16
C GLY A 120 -26.79 -10.46 13.20
N ARG A 121 -25.85 -10.71 14.12
CA ARG A 121 -25.36 -9.67 15.03
C ARG A 121 -24.44 -8.70 14.29
N ALA A 122 -24.73 -7.40 14.37
CA ALA A 122 -23.89 -6.33 13.81
C ALA A 122 -23.05 -5.66 14.91
N PRO A 123 -21.79 -6.07 15.13
CA PRO A 123 -20.90 -5.39 16.07
C PRO A 123 -20.50 -4.00 15.56
N ALA A 124 -20.22 -3.07 16.47
CA ALA A 124 -19.65 -1.78 16.12
C ALA A 124 -18.19 -1.95 15.67
N LEU A 125 -17.83 -1.34 14.52
CA LEU A 125 -16.46 -1.33 14.00
C LEU A 125 -15.78 -0.02 14.39
N SER A 126 -14.58 -0.04 14.96
CA SER A 126 -13.83 1.18 15.31
C SER A 126 -12.95 1.68 14.16
N VAL A 127 -12.57 2.96 14.22
CA VAL A 127 -11.57 3.55 13.30
C VAL A 127 -10.24 2.76 13.35
N HIS A 128 -9.81 2.36 14.54
CA HIS A 128 -8.63 1.52 14.76
C HIS A 128 -8.74 0.21 13.99
N GLN A 129 -9.84 -0.52 14.14
CA GLN A 129 -10.06 -1.81 13.47
C GLN A 129 -10.08 -1.67 11.93
N LEU A 130 -10.55 -0.53 11.42
CA LEU A 130 -10.48 -0.25 9.99
C LEU A 130 -9.05 0.06 9.54
N LEU A 131 -8.30 0.87 10.28
CA LEU A 131 -6.90 1.19 9.98
C LEU A 131 -5.97 -0.03 10.02
N THR A 132 -6.28 -1.01 10.88
CA THR A 132 -5.49 -2.24 11.07
C THR A 132 -5.97 -3.42 10.24
N HIS A 133 -7.06 -3.27 9.48
CA HIS A 133 -7.72 -4.38 8.78
C HIS A 133 -8.12 -5.54 9.73
N THR A 134 -8.59 -5.22 10.94
CA THR A 134 -9.13 -6.18 11.91
C THR A 134 -10.64 -6.04 12.10
N ALA A 135 -11.33 -5.27 11.26
CA ALA A 135 -12.78 -5.05 11.32
C ALA A 135 -13.64 -6.24 10.84
N GLY A 136 -13.03 -7.33 10.37
CA GLY A 136 -13.75 -8.48 9.79
C GLY A 136 -14.22 -8.27 8.34
N LEU A 137 -13.93 -7.12 7.73
CA LEU A 137 -14.18 -6.86 6.31
C LEU A 137 -13.25 -7.68 5.41
N SER A 138 -13.53 -7.71 4.11
CA SER A 138 -12.81 -8.48 3.11
C SER A 138 -12.58 -7.67 1.83
N TYR A 139 -12.12 -8.33 0.78
CA TYR A 139 -11.99 -7.84 -0.59
C TYR A 139 -12.53 -8.90 -1.56
N TRP A 140 -13.04 -8.48 -2.71
CA TRP A 140 -13.45 -9.39 -3.79
C TRP A 140 -12.27 -10.25 -4.27
N LEU A 141 -11.07 -9.66 -4.37
CA LEU A 141 -9.84 -10.35 -4.79
C LEU A 141 -9.42 -11.49 -3.86
N LEU A 142 -9.88 -11.52 -2.61
CA LEU A 142 -9.53 -12.56 -1.64
C LEU A 142 -10.56 -13.69 -1.59
N GLU A 143 -11.68 -13.54 -2.28
CA GLU A 143 -12.81 -14.47 -2.18
C GLU A 143 -13.00 -15.27 -3.47
N ALA A 144 -13.38 -16.54 -3.32
CA ALA A 144 -13.66 -17.41 -4.45
C ALA A 144 -14.94 -16.94 -5.19
N PRO A 145 -15.07 -17.28 -6.49
CA PRO A 145 -16.31 -17.09 -7.22
C PRO A 145 -17.51 -17.70 -6.47
N GLY A 146 -18.62 -16.96 -6.39
CA GLY A 146 -19.82 -17.36 -5.65
C GLY A 146 -19.84 -16.99 -4.16
N SER A 147 -18.78 -16.35 -3.66
CA SER A 147 -18.76 -15.71 -2.34
C SER A 147 -19.70 -14.49 -2.26
N ALA A 148 -19.93 -13.99 -1.04
CA ALA A 148 -20.79 -12.84 -0.82
C ALA A 148 -20.31 -11.59 -1.58
N TYR A 149 -19.00 -11.30 -1.60
CA TYR A 149 -18.48 -10.13 -2.33
C TYR A 149 -18.69 -10.26 -3.84
N HIS A 150 -18.57 -11.47 -4.40
CA HIS A 150 -18.86 -11.72 -5.81
C HIS A 150 -20.36 -11.61 -6.12
N THR A 151 -21.22 -12.25 -5.33
CA THR A 151 -22.67 -12.24 -5.56
C THR A 151 -23.30 -10.85 -5.37
N LEU A 152 -22.80 -10.07 -4.41
CA LEU A 152 -23.25 -8.70 -4.17
C LEU A 152 -22.66 -7.68 -5.14
N GLY A 153 -21.69 -8.08 -5.98
CA GLY A 153 -21.02 -7.21 -6.93
C GLY A 153 -20.23 -6.09 -6.24
N VAL A 154 -19.52 -6.42 -5.15
CA VAL A 154 -18.63 -5.49 -4.46
C VAL A 154 -17.42 -5.19 -5.36
N SER A 155 -17.10 -3.90 -5.53
CA SER A 155 -15.91 -3.44 -6.25
C SER A 155 -14.74 -3.23 -5.30
N ASP A 156 -13.55 -3.63 -5.75
CA ASP A 156 -12.28 -3.44 -5.02
C ASP A 156 -11.65 -2.05 -5.25
N GLY A 157 -12.27 -1.21 -6.09
CA GLY A 157 -11.80 0.14 -6.40
C GLY A 157 -10.65 0.21 -7.42
N ILE A 158 -10.33 -0.92 -8.08
CA ILE A 158 -9.35 -1.02 -9.19
C ILE A 158 -10.05 -1.14 -10.55
N ASP A 159 -11.23 -1.77 -10.57
CA ASP A 159 -12.11 -1.87 -11.71
C ASP A 159 -12.90 -0.57 -11.93
N LEU A 160 -13.57 -0.49 -13.08
CA LEU A 160 -14.48 0.60 -13.43
C LEU A 160 -15.91 0.08 -13.39
N VAL A 161 -16.76 0.75 -12.60
CA VAL A 161 -18.13 0.34 -12.33
C VAL A 161 -19.09 1.52 -12.46
N ASP A 162 -20.34 1.23 -12.82
CA ASP A 162 -21.41 2.22 -13.02
C ASP A 162 -22.23 2.42 -11.73
N PHE A 163 -21.54 2.72 -10.62
CA PHE A 163 -22.15 3.10 -9.34
C PHE A 163 -21.14 3.87 -8.46
N ASP A 164 -21.66 4.61 -7.49
CA ASP A 164 -20.85 5.45 -6.59
C ASP A 164 -20.32 4.70 -5.35
N LEU A 165 -19.54 5.40 -4.52
CA LEU A 165 -19.00 4.83 -3.28
C LEU A 165 -20.12 4.45 -2.29
N ALA A 166 -21.23 5.19 -2.24
CA ALA A 166 -22.32 4.91 -1.31
C ALA A 166 -22.99 3.56 -1.62
N GLU A 167 -23.22 3.27 -2.90
CA GLU A 167 -23.71 1.96 -3.34
C GLU A 167 -22.69 0.85 -3.06
N ASN A 168 -21.39 1.07 -3.29
CA ASN A 168 -20.38 0.06 -2.95
C ASN A 168 -20.35 -0.21 -1.44
N LEU A 169 -20.46 0.81 -0.60
CA LEU A 169 -20.54 0.66 0.87
C LEU A 169 -21.78 -0.10 1.30
N ARG A 170 -22.92 0.12 0.65
CA ARG A 170 -24.14 -0.67 0.90
C ARG A 170 -23.91 -2.14 0.60
N ARG A 171 -23.21 -2.46 -0.50
CA ARG A 171 -22.86 -3.85 -0.87
C ARG A 171 -21.88 -4.46 0.13
N ILE A 172 -20.88 -3.71 0.57
CA ILE A 172 -19.93 -4.14 1.61
C ILE A 172 -20.67 -4.42 2.93
N ALA A 173 -21.57 -3.53 3.36
CA ALA A 173 -22.35 -3.71 4.58
C ALA A 173 -23.35 -4.88 4.51
N ALA A 174 -23.77 -5.27 3.31
CA ALA A 174 -24.63 -6.45 3.10
C ALA A 174 -23.86 -7.78 3.17
N ALA A 175 -22.53 -7.77 3.01
CA ALA A 175 -21.70 -8.96 3.15
C ALA A 175 -21.45 -9.28 4.63
N PRO A 176 -21.46 -10.56 5.04
CA PRO A 176 -21.16 -10.93 6.41
C PRO A 176 -19.69 -10.66 6.75
N LEU A 177 -19.42 -10.24 7.99
CA LEU A 177 -18.07 -10.16 8.54
C LEU A 177 -17.42 -11.54 8.60
N ALA A 178 -16.13 -11.62 8.29
CA ALA A 178 -15.39 -12.87 8.30
C ALA A 178 -15.09 -13.39 9.73
N PHE A 179 -15.03 -12.49 10.72
CA PHE A 179 -14.72 -12.78 12.12
C PHE A 179 -15.11 -11.60 13.03
N GLU A 180 -15.06 -11.80 14.35
CA GLU A 180 -15.31 -10.74 15.34
C GLU A 180 -14.31 -9.59 15.17
N PRO A 181 -14.78 -8.33 15.08
CA PRO A 181 -13.87 -7.19 14.98
C PRO A 181 -12.81 -7.19 16.11
N GLY A 182 -11.53 -7.16 15.72
CA GLY A 182 -10.38 -7.21 16.60
C GLY A 182 -9.83 -8.62 16.89
N SER A 183 -10.51 -9.71 16.50
CA SER A 183 -10.06 -11.07 16.83
C SER A 183 -9.05 -11.67 15.85
N ALA A 184 -8.97 -11.13 14.63
CA ALA A 184 -8.07 -11.60 13.58
C ALA A 184 -7.74 -10.48 12.60
N TRP A 185 -6.83 -10.76 11.66
CA TRP A 185 -6.46 -9.85 10.59
C TRP A 185 -6.93 -10.38 9.24
N ARG A 186 -7.47 -9.50 8.40
CA ARG A 186 -7.77 -9.79 6.98
C ARG A 186 -7.77 -8.51 6.18
N TYR A 187 -6.92 -8.47 5.16
CA TYR A 187 -6.85 -7.34 4.22
C TYR A 187 -8.22 -7.05 3.57
N SER A 188 -8.59 -5.77 3.48
CA SER A 188 -10.00 -5.42 3.23
C SER A 188 -10.24 -4.02 2.67
N LEU A 189 -11.49 -3.76 2.26
CA LEU A 189 -12.04 -2.45 1.86
C LEU A 189 -12.17 -1.41 2.99
N ALA A 190 -11.52 -1.63 4.14
CA ALA A 190 -11.63 -0.75 5.29
C ALA A 190 -11.20 0.71 5.02
N LEU A 191 -10.23 0.92 4.11
CA LEU A 191 -9.77 2.27 3.75
C LEU A 191 -10.77 3.00 2.83
N ASP A 192 -11.60 2.28 2.08
CA ASP A 192 -12.72 2.84 1.32
C ASP A 192 -13.83 3.31 2.26
N VAL A 193 -14.12 2.54 3.32
CA VAL A 193 -15.02 2.93 4.41
C VAL A 193 -14.50 4.17 5.13
N LEU A 194 -13.21 4.21 5.47
CA LEU A 194 -12.58 5.39 6.08
C LEU A 194 -12.58 6.60 5.14
N GLY A 195 -12.49 6.39 3.82
CA GLY A 195 -12.68 7.42 2.82
C GLY A 195 -14.02 8.12 2.97
N ALA A 196 -15.12 7.37 3.03
CA ALA A 196 -16.45 7.95 3.24
C ALA A 196 -16.63 8.60 4.62
N ALA A 197 -15.98 8.07 5.66
CA ALA A 197 -15.98 8.71 6.98
C ALA A 197 -15.26 10.07 6.96
N ILE A 198 -14.15 10.21 6.20
CA ILE A 198 -13.48 11.49 5.96
C ILE A 198 -14.43 12.47 5.26
N GLU A 199 -15.19 12.02 4.25
CA GLU A 199 -16.14 12.88 3.55
C GLU A 199 -17.20 13.43 4.50
N ARG A 200 -17.76 12.56 5.35
CA ARG A 200 -18.77 12.92 6.35
C ARG A 200 -18.23 13.86 7.41
N GLU A 201 -17.03 13.61 7.92
CA GLU A 201 -16.39 14.48 8.91
C GLU A 201 -16.07 15.85 8.31
N THR A 202 -15.54 15.90 7.09
CA THR A 202 -15.05 17.15 6.49
C THR A 202 -16.11 17.94 5.73
N GLY A 203 -17.24 17.34 5.38
CA GLY A 203 -18.25 17.92 4.50
C GLY A 203 -17.75 18.13 3.08
N ARG A 204 -16.74 17.38 2.64
CA ARG A 204 -16.07 17.51 1.34
C ARG A 204 -16.00 16.15 0.65
N ALA A 205 -15.96 16.13 -0.68
CA ALA A 205 -15.62 14.93 -1.42
C ALA A 205 -14.19 14.47 -1.05
N LEU A 206 -13.93 13.16 -1.10
CA LEU A 206 -12.67 12.58 -0.67
C LEU A 206 -11.45 13.19 -1.39
N PRO A 207 -11.48 13.47 -2.72
CA PRO A 207 -10.35 14.14 -3.40
C PRO A 207 -10.01 15.49 -2.77
N ASP A 208 -11.01 16.32 -2.46
CA ASP A 208 -10.80 17.64 -1.85
C ASP A 208 -10.34 17.53 -0.39
N ALA A 209 -10.88 16.56 0.34
CA ALA A 209 -10.50 16.31 1.72
C ALA A 209 -9.04 15.85 1.82
N VAL A 210 -8.63 14.88 1.01
CA VAL A 210 -7.23 14.42 0.93
C VAL A 210 -6.32 15.54 0.45
N ALA A 211 -6.76 16.34 -0.53
CA ALA A 211 -5.99 17.48 -1.00
C ALA A 211 -5.71 18.49 0.12
N ARG A 212 -6.73 18.84 0.89
CA ARG A 212 -6.63 19.78 2.01
C ARG A 212 -5.83 19.23 3.18
N LEU A 213 -6.05 17.96 3.54
CA LEU A 213 -5.47 17.35 4.73
C LEU A 213 -4.04 16.89 4.51
N VAL A 214 -3.66 16.49 3.28
CA VAL A 214 -2.41 15.79 3.01
C VAL A 214 -1.64 16.37 1.82
N THR A 215 -2.19 16.30 0.60
CA THR A 215 -1.34 16.54 -0.59
C THR A 215 -0.92 18.00 -0.71
N THR A 216 -1.80 18.96 -0.39
CA THR A 216 -1.45 20.39 -0.41
C THR A 216 -0.44 20.76 0.68
N PRO A 217 -0.64 20.44 1.97
CA PRO A 217 0.36 20.72 3.01
C PRO A 217 1.73 20.08 2.76
N LEU A 218 1.76 18.88 2.16
CA LEU A 218 3.01 18.16 1.86
C LEU A 218 3.60 18.53 0.49
N GLY A 219 2.97 19.43 -0.27
CA GLY A 219 3.46 19.84 -1.58
C GLY A 219 3.46 18.71 -2.63
N MET A 220 2.54 17.75 -2.51
CA MET A 220 2.32 16.66 -3.46
C MET A 220 1.43 17.15 -4.61
N ARG A 221 2.04 17.69 -5.67
CA ARG A 221 1.34 18.43 -6.74
C ARG A 221 0.86 17.53 -7.89
N ASP A 222 1.37 16.32 -7.95
CA ASP A 222 1.21 15.36 -9.03
C ASP A 222 0.48 14.10 -8.55
N THR A 223 -0.42 14.27 -7.58
CA THR A 223 -1.15 13.20 -6.89
C THR A 223 -2.62 13.56 -6.72
N GLY A 224 -3.52 12.63 -7.04
CA GLY A 224 -4.96 12.86 -7.00
C GLY A 224 -5.76 11.58 -7.26
N PHE A 225 -7.07 11.71 -7.54
CA PHE A 225 -7.95 10.58 -7.85
C PHE A 225 -8.33 10.49 -9.34
N VAL A 226 -8.53 11.63 -10.00
CA VAL A 226 -8.87 11.71 -11.42
C VAL A 226 -7.82 12.57 -12.12
N ALA A 227 -7.19 12.02 -13.15
CA ALA A 227 -6.19 12.70 -13.96
C ALA A 227 -6.76 13.11 -15.33
N ALA A 228 -6.24 14.20 -15.90
CA ALA A 228 -6.67 14.71 -17.20
C ALA A 228 -5.67 14.41 -18.34
N ASP A 229 -4.42 14.05 -18.02
CA ASP A 229 -3.35 13.88 -19.02
C ASP A 229 -2.82 12.43 -19.06
N PRO A 230 -3.35 11.59 -19.96
CA PRO A 230 -2.86 10.23 -20.15
C PRO A 230 -1.40 10.14 -20.60
N ALA A 231 -0.85 11.17 -21.25
CA ALA A 231 0.51 11.12 -21.80
C ALA A 231 1.58 11.12 -20.70
N ARG A 232 1.24 11.59 -19.50
CA ARG A 232 2.12 11.54 -18.32
C ARG A 232 2.15 10.19 -17.63
N PHE A 233 1.25 9.26 -17.95
CA PHE A 233 1.13 8.00 -17.23
C PHE A 233 2.05 6.92 -17.78
N ALA A 234 2.51 6.05 -16.89
CA ALA A 234 2.98 4.73 -17.27
C ALA A 234 1.80 3.86 -17.71
N VAL A 235 1.94 3.17 -18.84
CA VAL A 235 0.99 2.15 -19.31
C VAL A 235 1.14 0.92 -18.43
N ALA A 236 0.03 0.37 -17.95
CA ALA A 236 0.04 -0.80 -17.08
C ALA A 236 0.24 -2.10 -17.89
N TYR A 237 1.14 -2.95 -17.42
CA TYR A 237 1.42 -4.28 -17.93
C TYR A 237 1.24 -5.32 -16.82
N ALA A 238 0.99 -6.57 -17.21
CA ALA A 238 0.96 -7.73 -16.33
C ALA A 238 2.08 -8.71 -16.72
N ASN A 239 2.58 -9.49 -15.75
CA ASN A 239 3.51 -10.58 -15.96
C ASN A 239 2.93 -11.54 -17.00
N ALA A 240 3.72 -11.84 -18.02
CA ALA A 240 3.39 -12.79 -19.08
C ALA A 240 4.70 -13.32 -19.69
N ALA A 241 4.60 -14.40 -20.46
CA ALA A 241 5.71 -14.97 -21.21
C ALA A 241 5.46 -14.81 -22.72
N PRO A 242 6.49 -14.48 -23.53
CA PRO A 242 7.90 -14.29 -23.16
C PRO A 242 8.23 -12.92 -22.53
N GLU A 243 7.28 -12.01 -22.45
CA GLU A 243 7.44 -10.68 -21.87
C GLU A 243 6.09 -10.13 -21.36
N PRO A 244 6.08 -9.06 -20.53
CA PRO A 244 4.85 -8.55 -19.94
C PRO A 244 3.81 -8.13 -20.98
N ALA A 245 2.53 -8.38 -20.71
CA ALA A 245 1.41 -8.05 -21.60
C ALA A 245 0.69 -6.79 -21.13
N ARG A 246 0.25 -5.93 -22.06
CA ARG A 246 -0.46 -4.69 -21.72
C ARG A 246 -1.82 -5.03 -21.09
N ILE A 247 -2.15 -4.37 -19.97
CA ILE A 247 -3.44 -4.51 -19.29
C ILE A 247 -4.47 -3.62 -20.01
N THR A 248 -5.65 -4.17 -20.29
CA THR A 248 -6.82 -3.45 -20.79
C THR A 248 -7.90 -3.36 -19.70
N ASP A 249 -8.95 -2.59 -19.95
CA ASP A 249 -10.08 -2.53 -19.03
C ASP A 249 -10.80 -3.87 -18.90
N ASN A 250 -11.33 -4.11 -17.71
CA ASN A 250 -12.07 -5.32 -17.33
C ASN A 250 -11.27 -6.61 -17.52
N LEU A 251 -9.94 -6.52 -17.42
CA LEU A 251 -9.06 -7.68 -17.48
C LEU A 251 -8.86 -8.27 -16.08
N ASP A 252 -9.29 -9.51 -15.88
CA ASP A 252 -8.99 -10.29 -14.68
C ASP A 252 -7.58 -10.89 -14.79
N VAL A 253 -6.68 -10.49 -13.89
CA VAL A 253 -5.33 -11.03 -13.81
C VAL A 253 -5.18 -11.84 -12.51
N PRO A 254 -4.96 -13.17 -12.60
CA PRO A 254 -4.80 -14.02 -11.42
C PRO A 254 -3.67 -13.53 -10.51
N LEU A 255 -3.95 -13.46 -9.20
CA LEU A 255 -2.94 -13.08 -8.23
C LEU A 255 -1.93 -14.21 -8.03
N PRO A 256 -0.69 -13.89 -7.61
CA PRO A 256 0.27 -14.91 -7.20
C PRO A 256 -0.26 -15.75 -6.04
N GLU A 257 0.23 -16.98 -5.91
CA GLU A 257 -0.15 -17.87 -4.82
C GLU A 257 0.00 -17.20 -3.44
N GLY A 258 -1.00 -17.35 -2.58
CA GLY A 258 -1.02 -16.73 -1.25
C GLY A 258 -1.45 -15.25 -1.22
N HIS A 259 -1.72 -14.61 -2.36
CA HIS A 259 -2.14 -13.20 -2.42
C HIS A 259 -3.64 -12.99 -2.70
N GLY A 260 -4.38 -14.04 -3.05
CA GLY A 260 -5.80 -13.97 -3.40
C GLY A 260 -6.11 -14.79 -4.64
N VAL A 261 -7.21 -14.44 -5.32
CA VAL A 261 -7.72 -15.10 -6.53
C VAL A 261 -7.29 -14.32 -7.77
N ALA A 262 -7.79 -13.09 -7.95
CA ALA A 262 -7.49 -12.25 -9.11
C ALA A 262 -7.81 -10.78 -8.80
N VAL A 263 -7.26 -9.87 -9.61
CA VAL A 263 -7.66 -8.46 -9.63
C VAL A 263 -8.29 -8.16 -10.98
N ARG A 264 -9.45 -7.50 -10.98
CA ARG A 264 -10.06 -6.92 -12.19
C ARG A 264 -9.50 -5.54 -12.41
N PHE A 265 -8.71 -5.35 -13.46
CA PHE A 265 -8.08 -4.07 -13.76
C PHE A 265 -8.91 -3.22 -14.71
N ALA A 266 -8.98 -1.91 -14.44
CA ALA A 266 -9.44 -0.90 -15.39
C ALA A 266 -8.47 0.29 -15.45
N PRO A 267 -7.40 0.23 -16.27
CA PRO A 267 -6.49 1.35 -16.40
C PRO A 267 -7.18 2.66 -16.80
N SER A 268 -8.29 2.66 -17.52
CA SER A 268 -9.00 3.90 -17.87
C SER A 268 -9.64 4.60 -16.67
N ARG A 269 -9.89 3.88 -15.55
CA ARG A 269 -10.57 4.39 -14.35
C ARG A 269 -10.01 5.72 -13.84
N VAL A 270 -8.69 5.89 -13.87
CA VAL A 270 -8.02 7.10 -13.40
C VAL A 270 -8.35 8.36 -14.22
N PHE A 271 -8.89 8.19 -15.44
CA PHE A 271 -9.29 9.28 -16.31
C PHE A 271 -10.81 9.51 -16.32
N ASP A 272 -11.56 8.68 -15.60
CA ASP A 272 -13.01 8.78 -15.53
C ASP A 272 -13.43 9.63 -14.31
N ALA A 273 -14.03 10.78 -14.57
CA ALA A 273 -14.51 11.68 -13.52
C ALA A 273 -15.71 11.13 -12.73
N THR A 274 -16.37 10.09 -13.24
CA THR A 274 -17.48 9.39 -12.57
C THR A 274 -17.00 8.24 -11.68
N ALA A 275 -15.75 7.80 -11.83
CA ALA A 275 -15.18 6.76 -10.96
C ALA A 275 -15.13 7.26 -9.51
N PHE A 276 -15.78 6.53 -8.60
CA PHE A 276 -15.80 6.91 -7.19
C PHE A 276 -14.38 6.97 -6.60
N ALA A 277 -14.16 7.85 -5.62
CA ALA A 277 -12.86 7.99 -4.96
C ALA A 277 -12.60 6.81 -4.00
N SER A 278 -11.90 5.77 -4.47
CA SER A 278 -11.53 4.62 -3.64
C SER A 278 -10.40 4.98 -2.67
N GLY A 279 -10.69 5.03 -1.37
CA GLY A 279 -9.69 5.29 -0.34
C GLY A 279 -8.65 4.17 -0.17
N GLY A 280 -8.94 2.98 -0.68
CA GLY A 280 -8.02 1.85 -0.68
C GLY A 280 -7.15 1.74 -1.93
N ALA A 281 -7.58 2.27 -3.08
CA ALA A 281 -6.99 1.93 -4.37
C ALA A 281 -7.00 3.02 -5.46
N GLY A 282 -7.74 4.11 -5.26
CA GLY A 282 -8.19 4.97 -6.35
C GLY A 282 -7.26 6.13 -6.76
N MET A 283 -6.11 6.31 -6.11
CA MET A 283 -5.26 7.46 -6.42
C MET A 283 -4.25 7.19 -7.54
N TYR A 284 -3.78 8.27 -8.17
CA TYR A 284 -2.54 8.32 -8.95
C TYR A 284 -1.51 9.20 -8.26
N GLY A 285 -0.22 9.06 -8.62
CA GLY A 285 0.86 9.87 -8.06
C GLY A 285 2.17 9.74 -8.81
N SER A 286 3.06 10.73 -8.62
CA SER A 286 4.48 10.63 -8.98
C SER A 286 5.28 9.98 -7.84
N ALA A 287 6.47 9.45 -8.14
CA ALA A 287 7.33 8.85 -7.13
C ALA A 287 7.81 9.87 -6.08
N ASP A 288 8.06 11.12 -6.48
CA ASP A 288 8.47 12.18 -5.55
C ASP A 288 7.35 12.51 -4.55
N ASP A 289 6.09 12.54 -4.99
CA ASP A 289 4.96 12.81 -4.11
C ASP A 289 4.74 11.67 -3.11
N VAL A 290 4.83 10.43 -3.56
CA VAL A 290 4.76 9.26 -2.68
C VAL A 290 5.92 9.29 -1.67
N LEU A 291 7.14 9.64 -2.08
CA LEU A 291 8.25 9.76 -1.15
C LEU A 291 8.00 10.81 -0.06
N ARG A 292 7.36 11.95 -0.37
CA ARG A 292 7.04 12.99 0.63
C ARG A 292 6.13 12.48 1.74
N VAL A 293 5.09 11.72 1.40
CA VAL A 293 4.21 11.12 2.43
C VAL A 293 4.93 10.03 3.22
N LEU A 294 5.79 9.23 2.58
CA LEU A 294 6.57 8.20 3.28
C LEU A 294 7.61 8.81 4.24
N GLU A 295 8.29 9.89 3.86
CA GLU A 295 9.20 10.62 4.75
C GLU A 295 8.45 11.32 5.89
N THR A 296 7.22 11.80 5.63
CA THR A 296 6.32 12.32 6.66
C THR A 296 5.95 11.21 7.66
N ILE A 297 5.67 10.00 7.19
CA ILE A 297 5.42 8.84 8.05
C ILE A 297 6.68 8.45 8.83
N ARG A 298 7.87 8.55 8.24
CA ARG A 298 9.13 8.24 8.93
C ARG A 298 9.45 9.22 10.06
N THR A 299 9.19 10.50 9.85
CA THR A 299 9.70 11.60 10.70
C THR A 299 8.63 12.36 11.50
N GLY A 300 7.36 12.23 11.10
CA GLY A 300 6.28 13.11 11.54
C GLY A 300 6.16 14.41 10.75
N GLY A 301 7.01 14.67 9.75
CA GLY A 301 6.95 15.84 8.88
C GLY A 301 7.03 17.15 9.67
N ASP A 302 8.02 17.28 10.54
CA ASP A 302 8.25 18.48 11.38
C ASP A 302 7.01 18.93 12.18
N GLY A 303 6.29 17.95 12.76
CA GLY A 303 5.10 18.18 13.57
C GLY A 303 3.79 18.12 12.79
N PHE A 304 3.82 17.84 11.49
CA PHE A 304 2.63 17.56 10.69
C PHE A 304 1.78 16.41 11.26
N LEU A 305 2.43 15.34 11.72
CA LEU A 305 1.83 14.31 12.56
C LEU A 305 2.46 14.32 13.96
N PRO A 306 1.66 14.24 15.04
CA PRO A 306 2.19 14.06 16.38
C PRO A 306 3.05 12.81 16.50
N ALA A 307 4.17 12.90 17.24
CA ALA A 307 5.11 11.79 17.42
C ALA A 307 4.44 10.51 17.94
N ALA A 308 3.41 10.63 18.80
CA ALA A 308 2.64 9.49 19.29
C ALA A 308 1.87 8.76 18.17
N LEU A 309 1.30 9.49 17.20
CA LEU A 309 0.62 8.87 16.06
C LEU A 309 1.64 8.24 15.09
N VAL A 310 2.78 8.88 14.87
CA VAL A 310 3.89 8.32 14.08
C VAL A 310 4.44 7.03 14.71
N ALA A 311 4.53 6.97 16.04
CA ALA A 311 4.85 5.74 16.76
C ALA A 311 3.77 4.69 16.56
N ALA A 312 2.49 5.06 16.73
CA ALA A 312 1.36 4.14 16.55
C ALA A 312 1.25 3.58 15.12
N MET A 313 1.64 4.33 14.08
CA MET A 313 1.70 3.80 12.71
C MET A 313 2.65 2.61 12.57
N ARG A 314 3.74 2.61 13.36
CA ARG A 314 4.81 1.60 13.32
C ARG A 314 4.70 0.56 14.44
N THR A 315 3.66 0.66 15.28
CA THR A 315 3.33 -0.37 16.26
C THR A 315 2.60 -1.51 15.57
N ASP A 316 2.99 -2.74 15.87
CA ASP A 316 2.23 -3.92 15.47
C ASP A 316 0.98 -4.05 16.35
N HIS A 317 -0.20 -3.84 15.76
CA HIS A 317 -1.50 -3.93 16.43
C HIS A 317 -2.18 -5.30 16.27
N THR A 318 -1.55 -6.24 15.55
CA THR A 318 -2.15 -7.55 15.22
C THR A 318 -1.35 -8.72 15.77
N GLY A 319 -0.08 -8.47 16.11
CA GLY A 319 0.90 -9.49 16.45
C GLY A 319 1.54 -10.15 15.21
N PRO A 320 2.75 -10.72 15.35
CA PRO A 320 3.50 -11.30 14.24
C PRO A 320 2.88 -12.57 13.65
N ALA A 321 1.95 -13.21 14.38
CA ALA A 321 1.22 -14.37 13.92
C ALA A 321 0.20 -14.06 12.81
N ALA A 322 -0.14 -12.77 12.61
CA ALA A 322 -0.99 -12.33 11.51
C ALA A 322 -0.34 -12.61 10.13
N GLY A 323 0.99 -12.68 10.07
CA GLY A 323 1.73 -13.13 8.88
C GLY A 323 1.46 -12.27 7.64
N THR A 324 1.24 -10.97 7.80
CA THR A 324 0.66 -10.08 6.76
C THR A 324 1.53 -9.92 5.51
N ARG A 325 2.82 -10.24 5.63
CA ARG A 325 3.83 -10.33 4.56
C ARG A 325 4.67 -11.60 4.70
N GLY A 326 4.10 -12.65 5.32
CA GLY A 326 4.80 -13.83 5.77
C GLY A 326 5.21 -13.77 7.25
N PRO A 327 5.90 -14.80 7.76
CA PRO A 327 6.29 -14.89 9.17
C PRO A 327 7.05 -13.66 9.67
N GLY A 328 6.75 -13.22 10.90
CA GLY A 328 7.41 -12.07 11.55
C GLY A 328 6.79 -10.71 11.22
N TRP A 329 5.76 -10.65 10.38
CA TRP A 329 5.07 -9.42 10.01
C TRP A 329 3.66 -9.32 10.60
N GLY A 330 3.44 -8.27 11.39
CA GLY A 330 2.11 -7.85 11.84
C GLY A 330 1.57 -6.68 11.01
N PHE A 331 0.68 -5.86 11.57
CA PHE A 331 0.08 -4.73 10.86
C PHE A 331 -0.04 -3.48 11.74
N GLY A 332 0.37 -2.34 11.16
CA GLY A 332 0.32 -1.02 11.77
C GLY A 332 -0.84 -0.18 11.26
N TYR A 333 -0.67 1.14 11.24
CA TYR A 333 -1.57 2.01 10.48
C TYR A 333 -0.93 2.33 9.13
N GLY A 334 -1.59 1.91 8.05
CA GLY A 334 -1.19 2.18 6.67
C GLY A 334 -0.27 1.12 6.03
N GLY A 335 0.23 0.13 6.78
CA GLY A 335 1.06 -0.94 6.22
C GLY A 335 1.44 -2.04 7.22
N ALA A 336 2.11 -3.07 6.74
CA ALA A 336 2.65 -4.16 7.54
C ALA A 336 3.84 -3.69 8.38
N VAL A 337 3.96 -4.20 9.60
CA VAL A 337 5.06 -3.88 10.53
C VAL A 337 5.92 -5.12 10.74
N LEU A 338 7.22 -4.98 10.54
CA LEU A 338 8.18 -6.05 10.80
C LEU A 338 8.44 -6.16 12.31
N SER A 339 7.88 -7.17 12.96
CA SER A 339 8.03 -7.39 14.40
C SER A 339 9.21 -8.31 14.71
N ASP A 340 9.49 -9.29 13.84
CA ASP A 340 10.60 -10.24 14.00
C ASP A 340 11.40 -10.39 12.69
N PRO A 341 12.49 -9.60 12.52
CA PRO A 341 13.38 -9.70 11.35
C PRO A 341 14.03 -11.07 11.15
N ALA A 342 14.32 -11.80 12.23
CA ALA A 342 14.99 -13.09 12.14
C ALA A 342 14.03 -14.15 11.59
N LEU A 343 12.79 -14.16 12.09
CA LEU A 343 11.74 -15.04 11.58
C LEU A 343 11.36 -14.69 10.14
N ALA A 344 11.36 -13.40 9.78
CA ALA A 344 11.10 -12.93 8.43
C ALA A 344 12.28 -13.13 7.46
N GLN A 345 13.45 -13.56 7.96
CA GLN A 345 14.70 -13.64 7.20
C GLN A 345 15.00 -12.35 6.43
N SER A 346 14.74 -11.21 7.05
CA SER A 346 14.85 -9.90 6.42
C SER A 346 16.06 -9.13 6.95
N PRO A 347 16.83 -8.44 6.09
CA PRO A 347 17.87 -7.52 6.54
C PRO A 347 17.29 -6.22 7.14
N GLN A 348 15.99 -5.99 6.97
CA GLN A 348 15.27 -4.83 7.50
C GLN A 348 15.18 -4.87 9.04
N SER A 349 15.15 -3.70 9.66
CA SER A 349 15.10 -3.59 11.12
C SER A 349 13.69 -3.82 11.65
N ALA A 350 13.57 -4.28 12.90
CA ALA A 350 12.28 -4.34 13.59
C ALA A 350 11.63 -2.94 13.64
N GLY A 351 10.30 -2.89 13.48
CA GLY A 351 9.52 -1.66 13.33
C GLY A 351 9.51 -1.08 11.91
N THR A 352 10.10 -1.78 10.92
CA THR A 352 9.98 -1.38 9.51
C THR A 352 8.52 -1.43 9.07
N LEU A 353 8.04 -0.35 8.47
CA LEU A 353 6.71 -0.28 7.86
C LEU A 353 6.83 -0.57 6.36
N GLN A 354 6.00 -1.44 5.82
CA GLN A 354 6.06 -1.84 4.41
C GLN A 354 4.68 -2.12 3.84
N TRP A 355 4.46 -1.74 2.57
CA TRP A 355 3.31 -2.20 1.80
C TRP A 355 3.60 -2.17 0.30
N GLY A 356 2.57 -2.31 -0.54
CA GLY A 356 2.71 -2.28 -1.98
C GLY A 356 1.43 -1.91 -2.71
N GLY A 357 1.41 -2.18 -4.01
CA GLY A 357 0.29 -1.90 -4.89
C GLY A 357 0.21 -2.89 -6.05
N VAL A 358 -1.00 -3.33 -6.38
CA VAL A 358 -1.27 -4.35 -7.40
C VAL A 358 -0.86 -3.95 -8.82
N TYR A 359 -0.70 -2.65 -9.10
CA TYR A 359 -0.12 -2.19 -10.37
C TYR A 359 1.41 -2.45 -10.50
N GLY A 360 2.05 -3.03 -9.48
CA GLY A 360 3.47 -3.37 -9.49
C GLY A 360 4.29 -2.40 -8.64
N HIS A 361 3.90 -2.18 -7.38
CA HIS A 361 4.63 -1.26 -6.51
C HIS A 361 4.97 -1.87 -5.16
N SER A 362 6.08 -1.42 -4.58
CA SER A 362 6.49 -1.74 -3.22
C SER A 362 7.19 -0.54 -2.59
N TRP A 363 7.06 -0.41 -1.27
CA TRP A 363 7.77 0.60 -0.50
C TRP A 363 8.02 0.11 0.90
N PHE A 364 9.08 0.60 1.54
CA PHE A 364 9.29 0.41 2.97
C PHE A 364 9.96 1.61 3.62
N VAL A 365 9.73 1.77 4.91
CA VAL A 365 10.32 2.75 5.80
C VAL A 365 11.00 2.01 6.96
N ASP A 366 12.32 1.90 6.91
CA ASP A 366 13.13 1.40 8.03
C ASP A 366 13.62 2.60 8.84
N ALA A 367 12.82 2.97 9.83
CA ALA A 367 13.09 4.16 10.64
C ALA A 367 14.34 4.02 11.53
N ALA A 368 14.71 2.79 11.94
CA ALA A 368 15.91 2.56 12.73
C ALA A 368 17.18 2.86 11.94
N ARG A 369 17.15 2.67 10.61
CA ARG A 369 18.24 3.02 9.68
C ARG A 369 18.02 4.36 8.99
N GLY A 370 16.93 5.07 9.29
CA GLY A 370 16.55 6.30 8.62
C GLY A 370 16.32 6.13 7.11
N LEU A 371 15.94 4.94 6.64
CA LEU A 371 15.76 4.63 5.23
C LEU A 371 14.29 4.69 4.83
N THR A 372 14.05 5.23 3.64
CA THR A 372 12.78 5.10 2.92
C THR A 372 13.09 4.68 1.50
N VAL A 373 12.46 3.61 1.04
CA VAL A 373 12.66 3.04 -0.30
C VAL A 373 11.32 2.88 -0.98
N LEU A 374 11.27 3.28 -2.25
CA LEU A 374 10.08 3.24 -3.08
C LEU A 374 10.44 2.66 -4.45
N LEU A 375 9.69 1.65 -4.87
CA LEU A 375 9.73 1.08 -6.21
C LEU A 375 8.34 1.20 -6.83
N MET A 376 8.23 1.99 -7.89
CA MET A 376 7.01 2.12 -8.69
C MET A 376 7.28 1.58 -10.09
N THR A 377 6.74 0.41 -10.40
CA THR A 377 6.81 -0.16 -11.75
C THR A 377 5.48 -0.01 -12.47
N ASN A 378 5.50 -0.32 -13.76
CA ASN A 378 4.29 -0.46 -14.56
C ASN A 378 4.01 -1.94 -14.90
N THR A 379 4.51 -2.88 -14.09
CA THR A 379 4.41 -4.32 -14.33
C THR A 379 3.88 -5.05 -13.09
N ALA A 380 2.60 -5.43 -13.15
CA ALA A 380 1.91 -6.24 -12.16
C ALA A 380 2.19 -7.73 -12.37
N TYR A 381 2.64 -8.54 -11.42
CA TYR A 381 2.86 -8.27 -10.01
C TYR A 381 4.36 -8.27 -9.66
N GLU A 382 5.26 -8.29 -10.65
CA GLU A 382 6.71 -8.32 -10.43
C GLU A 382 7.17 -7.21 -9.48
N GLY A 383 6.69 -5.97 -9.70
CA GLY A 383 7.03 -4.83 -8.85
C GLY A 383 6.37 -4.81 -7.45
N MET A 384 5.44 -5.73 -7.18
CA MET A 384 4.69 -5.82 -5.91
C MET A 384 5.15 -6.98 -5.02
N SER A 385 5.34 -8.15 -5.64
CA SER A 385 5.58 -9.42 -4.94
C SER A 385 6.51 -10.36 -5.73
N GLY A 386 7.06 -9.92 -6.87
CA GLY A 386 8.05 -10.68 -7.61
C GLY A 386 9.45 -10.61 -6.97
N PRO A 387 10.40 -11.42 -7.47
CA PRO A 387 11.80 -11.42 -7.02
C PRO A 387 12.42 -10.03 -6.98
N LEU A 388 12.08 -9.16 -7.94
CA LEU A 388 12.57 -7.78 -8.00
C LEU A 388 12.43 -7.01 -6.67
N THR A 389 11.33 -7.22 -5.94
CA THR A 389 11.09 -6.50 -4.67
C THR A 389 12.10 -6.88 -3.59
N LEU A 390 12.51 -8.16 -3.54
CA LEU A 390 13.52 -8.67 -2.63
C LEU A 390 14.92 -8.27 -3.10
N GLU A 391 15.19 -8.34 -4.41
CA GLU A 391 16.47 -7.91 -5.00
C GLU A 391 16.74 -6.41 -4.73
N VAL A 392 15.72 -5.55 -4.87
CA VAL A 392 15.83 -4.12 -4.54
C VAL A 392 16.07 -3.91 -3.05
N ARG A 393 15.35 -4.63 -2.18
CA ARG A 393 15.60 -4.60 -0.73
C ARG A 393 17.05 -4.98 -0.47
N ASP A 394 17.50 -6.14 -0.94
CA ASP A 394 18.83 -6.67 -0.63
C ASP A 394 19.94 -5.77 -1.18
N ALA A 395 19.75 -5.17 -2.37
CA ALA A 395 20.65 -4.15 -2.92
C ALA A 395 20.79 -2.91 -2.02
N VAL A 396 19.70 -2.43 -1.40
CA VAL A 396 19.76 -1.31 -0.45
C VAL A 396 20.57 -1.67 0.79
N TYR A 397 20.43 -2.91 1.28
CA TYR A 397 21.13 -3.42 2.45
C TYR A 397 22.55 -3.95 2.15
N GLY A 398 22.88 -4.15 0.88
CA GLY A 398 24.19 -4.65 0.44
C GLY A 398 24.43 -6.12 0.78
N VAL A 399 23.37 -6.93 0.82
CA VAL A 399 23.41 -8.36 1.15
C VAL A 399 23.14 -9.25 -0.04
#